data_AF-A0A165R137-F1
#
_entry.id   AF-A0A165R137-F1
#
_cell.length_a   1.000
_cell.length_b   1.000
_cell.length_c   1.000
_cell.angle_alpha   90.00
_cell.angle_beta   90.00
_cell.angle_gamma   90.00
#
_symmetry.space_group_name_H-M   'P 1'
#
loop_
_entity.id
_entity.type
_entity.pdbx_description
1 polymer ?
#
loop_
_entity_poly.entity_id
_entity_poly.type
_entity_poly.pdbx_seq_one_letter_code
_entity_poly.pdbx_strand_id
1 'polypeptide(L)'
;MHRVASLHFTLSVLSSAVVYDQLSTLPAPVLHTFGLQFFPTAVHDQLVAKPLPTSLFASSCPSISDLQLDGVELQSPLDIPDFLTPAKSLTLDYGNERTVFPMDVMEKFAGLRRLTIRGSNLFLPKEPTARRFTAWSELVFLELQCPAYVCDVLLESDALQAIPYLVVSGSSAFRCPGFMSHLRGDLVLRCSSRRSSGEITTTLRSAKTGHERTLRTSFAHFAAAHGPTPGIVSYCPDYSGYNSVLGMIAVANRVVSCEVSADIWHVFSDALMSLPRCSSLTFVLDDRRSLTRYMAPAPVLPCPALERVVLKASCERVTVRMPELARLLKSALPPSEKRRLVLENVDLEGDMKLLRGVVDIRSTSRQW
;
A
#
# COMPACT_ATOMS: atom_id res chain seq x y z
N MET A 1 -17.78 18.65 31.70
CA MET A 1 -16.69 18.01 30.92
C MET A 1 -17.15 17.98 29.47
N HIS A 2 -16.54 18.77 28.59
CA HIS A 2 -16.91 18.79 27.17
C HIS A 2 -16.33 17.55 26.47
N ARG A 3 -17.19 16.80 25.77
CA ARG A 3 -16.77 15.65 24.96
C ARG A 3 -16.54 16.13 23.54
N VAL A 4 -15.29 16.12 23.11
CA VAL A 4 -14.89 16.43 21.73
C VAL A 4 -14.22 15.16 21.22
N ALA A 5 -14.90 14.34 20.42
CA ALA A 5 -14.33 13.06 20.01
C ALA A 5 -13.06 13.23 19.16
N SER A 6 -12.99 14.32 18.39
CA SER A 6 -11.92 14.58 17.43
C SER A 6 -11.60 16.07 17.40
N LEU A 7 -10.31 16.41 17.48
CA LEU A 7 -9.82 17.79 17.42
C LEU A 7 -8.67 17.86 16.43
N HIS A 8 -8.79 18.76 15.46
CA HIS A 8 -7.81 18.96 14.40
C HIS A 8 -7.42 20.44 14.35
N PHE A 9 -6.14 20.72 14.56
CA PHE A 9 -5.58 22.06 14.40
C PHE A 9 -4.77 22.13 13.12
N THR A 10 -5.05 23.18 12.35
CA THR A 10 -4.25 23.55 11.20
C THR A 10 -3.73 24.95 11.44
N LEU A 11 -2.41 25.06 11.64
CA LEU A 11 -1.77 26.28 12.09
C LEU A 11 -0.79 26.80 11.03
N SER A 12 -0.82 28.12 10.82
CA SER A 12 0.33 28.79 10.21
C SER A 12 1.49 28.80 11.20
N VAL A 13 2.71 28.62 10.69
CA VAL A 13 3.95 28.65 11.49
C VAL A 13 4.04 29.94 12.32
N LEU A 14 3.53 31.06 11.80
CA LEU A 14 3.59 32.38 12.41
C LEU A 14 2.60 32.59 13.57
N SER A 15 1.49 31.85 13.61
CA SER A 15 0.42 32.01 14.61
C SER A 15 0.44 30.95 15.71
N SER A 16 1.35 29.98 15.63
CA SER A 16 1.33 28.78 16.47
C SER A 16 1.51 29.07 17.96
N ALA A 17 2.40 30.00 18.33
CA ALA A 17 2.66 30.36 19.73
C ALA A 17 1.43 30.88 20.48
N VAL A 18 0.67 31.80 19.87
CA VAL A 18 -0.54 32.39 20.48
C VAL A 18 -1.62 31.34 20.72
N VAL A 19 -1.79 30.40 19.78
CA VAL A 19 -2.76 29.32 19.91
C VAL A 19 -2.33 28.35 21.03
N TYR A 20 -1.05 28.02 21.13
CA TYR A 20 -0.55 27.14 22.20
C TYR A 20 -0.70 27.75 23.59
N ASP A 21 -0.36 29.03 23.76
CA ASP A 21 -0.53 29.71 25.04
C ASP A 21 -1.99 29.65 25.50
N GLN A 22 -2.94 29.88 24.59
CA GLN A 22 -4.37 29.78 24.91
C GLN A 22 -4.79 28.35 25.27
N LEU A 23 -4.40 27.35 24.49
CA LEU A 23 -4.78 25.96 24.70
C LEU A 23 -4.20 25.40 26.00
N SER A 24 -2.97 25.79 26.36
CA SER A 24 -2.29 25.34 27.58
C SER A 24 -3.07 25.65 28.87
N THR A 25 -3.90 26.70 28.84
CA THR A 25 -4.74 27.12 29.98
C THR A 25 -6.06 26.36 30.09
N LEU A 26 -6.45 25.62 29.04
CA LEU A 26 -7.73 24.92 28.98
C LEU A 26 -7.61 23.49 29.52
N PRO A 27 -8.65 22.97 30.22
CA PRO A 27 -8.69 21.58 30.61
C PRO A 27 -8.76 20.69 29.37
N ALA A 28 -8.09 19.53 29.43
CA ALA A 28 -8.03 18.65 28.27
C ALA A 28 -9.40 18.00 28.00
N PRO A 29 -9.91 18.07 26.77
CA PRO A 29 -11.14 17.39 26.42
C PRO A 29 -10.95 15.86 26.43
N VAL A 30 -12.05 15.12 26.53
CA VAL A 30 -12.04 13.68 26.25
C VAL A 30 -11.88 13.51 24.74
N LEU A 31 -10.63 13.43 24.28
CA LEU A 31 -10.23 13.30 22.88
C LEU A 31 -9.95 11.83 22.53
N HIS A 32 -10.47 11.38 21.38
CA HIS A 32 -10.07 10.09 20.77
C HIS A 32 -9.09 10.31 19.62
N THR A 33 -9.33 11.35 18.82
CA THR A 33 -8.47 11.72 17.69
C THR A 33 -7.89 13.11 17.90
N PHE A 34 -6.58 13.25 17.73
CA PHE A 34 -5.88 14.52 17.74
C PHE A 34 -5.04 14.68 16.47
N GLY A 35 -5.28 15.78 15.75
CA GLY A 35 -4.52 16.15 14.57
C GLY A 35 -3.86 17.51 14.74
N LEU A 36 -2.59 17.61 14.38
CA LEU A 36 -1.86 18.87 14.28
C LEU A 36 -1.18 18.93 12.92
N GLN A 37 -1.46 20.00 12.17
CA GLN A 37 -0.87 20.26 10.86
C GLN A 37 -0.27 21.66 10.83
N PHE A 38 0.98 21.75 10.38
CA PHE A 38 1.65 23.00 10.06
C PHE A 38 1.75 23.20 8.55
N PHE A 39 1.24 24.32 8.04
CA PHE A 39 1.43 24.65 6.63
C PHE A 39 2.81 25.26 6.37
N PRO A 40 3.52 24.87 5.29
CA PRO A 40 4.61 25.67 4.78
C PRO A 40 4.12 27.07 4.42
N THR A 41 4.77 28.10 4.94
CA THR A 41 4.67 29.44 4.35
C THR A 41 5.44 29.43 3.04
N ALA A 42 4.76 29.71 1.93
CA ALA A 42 5.27 29.67 0.55
C ALA A 42 6.47 30.61 0.24
N VAL A 43 7.07 31.25 1.25
CA VAL A 43 8.00 32.37 1.06
C VAL A 43 9.47 31.97 1.27
N HIS A 44 9.79 30.85 1.91
CA HIS A 44 11.18 30.37 1.97
C HIS A 44 11.25 28.85 1.92
N ASP A 45 12.14 28.33 1.08
CA ASP A 45 12.49 26.92 0.82
C ASP A 45 13.02 26.14 2.03
N GLN A 46 12.60 26.50 3.24
CA GLN A 46 12.88 25.75 4.45
C GLN A 46 11.55 25.54 5.16
N LEU A 47 11.00 24.34 5.02
CA LEU A 47 9.99 23.80 5.93
C LEU A 47 10.61 23.78 7.33
N VAL A 48 10.48 24.87 8.07
CA VAL A 48 10.88 24.92 9.48
C VAL A 48 9.85 24.11 10.24
N ALA A 49 10.11 22.82 10.36
CA ALA A 49 9.34 21.94 11.22
C ALA A 49 9.40 22.50 12.65
N LYS A 50 8.24 22.55 13.31
CA LYS A 50 8.12 23.12 14.66
C LYS A 50 8.11 22.00 15.70
N PRO A 51 8.76 22.19 16.85
CA PRO A 51 8.64 21.25 17.95
C PRO A 51 7.20 21.21 18.42
N LEU A 52 6.79 20.04 18.88
CA LEU A 52 5.50 19.89 19.52
C LEU A 52 5.54 20.63 20.87
N PRO A 53 4.56 21.49 21.19
CA PRO A 53 4.49 22.12 22.51
C PRO A 53 4.38 21.07 23.62
N THR A 54 5.21 21.20 24.64
CA THR A 54 5.25 20.28 25.79
C THR A 54 3.98 20.34 26.66
N SER A 55 3.18 21.40 26.52
CA SER A 55 1.89 21.57 27.21
C SER A 55 0.81 22.14 26.26
N LEU A 56 -0.02 21.25 25.69
CA LEU A 56 -1.18 21.63 24.87
C LEU A 56 -2.46 21.80 25.69
N PHE A 57 -2.57 21.08 26.81
CA PHE A 57 -3.71 21.12 27.71
C PHE A 57 -3.20 21.07 29.15
N ALA A 58 -3.99 21.59 30.09
CA ALA A 58 -3.67 21.58 31.51
C ALA A 58 -3.79 20.18 32.18
N SER A 59 -4.29 19.16 31.46
CA SER A 59 -4.51 17.80 31.98
C SER A 59 -4.22 16.71 30.93
N SER A 60 -4.17 15.44 31.36
CA SER A 60 -3.97 14.31 30.45
C SER A 60 -5.23 13.94 29.66
N CYS A 61 -5.04 13.35 28.47
CA CYS A 61 -6.08 12.87 27.57
C CYS A 61 -6.03 11.33 27.48
N PRO A 62 -6.52 10.59 28.50
CA PRO A 62 -6.33 9.14 28.57
C PRO A 62 -7.06 8.35 27.47
N SER A 63 -7.95 8.99 26.71
CA SER A 63 -8.77 8.34 25.69
C SER A 63 -8.24 8.47 24.26
N ILE A 64 -7.09 9.13 24.06
CA ILE A 64 -6.50 9.32 22.72
C ILE A 64 -6.12 7.95 22.15
N SER A 65 -6.64 7.68 20.95
CA SER A 65 -6.35 6.49 20.16
C SER A 65 -5.58 6.82 18.90
N ASP A 66 -5.87 7.97 18.27
CA ASP A 66 -5.36 8.33 16.95
C ASP A 66 -4.68 9.69 16.98
N LEU A 67 -3.43 9.71 16.52
CA LEU A 67 -2.59 10.90 16.48
C LEU A 67 -2.10 11.13 15.05
N GLN A 68 -2.33 12.33 14.53
CA GLN A 68 -1.81 12.77 13.23
C GLN A 68 -0.98 14.04 13.42
N LEU A 69 0.28 13.97 12.99
CA LEU A 69 1.23 15.08 13.07
C LEU A 69 1.79 15.33 11.67
N ASP A 70 1.47 16.49 11.09
CA ASP A 70 1.89 16.92 9.75
C ASP A 70 2.74 18.19 9.87
N GLY A 71 3.97 18.15 9.35
CA GLY A 71 4.93 19.25 9.44
C GLY A 71 5.52 19.44 10.84
N VAL A 72 5.44 18.43 11.72
CA VAL A 72 5.98 18.46 13.08
C VAL A 72 7.34 17.75 13.12
N GLU A 73 8.36 18.38 13.72
CA GLU A 73 9.64 17.71 13.97
C GLU A 73 9.62 17.02 15.33
N LEU A 74 9.97 15.73 15.33
CA LEU A 74 10.16 14.95 16.54
C LEU A 74 11.65 14.65 16.65
N GLN A 75 12.40 15.49 17.38
CA GLN A 75 13.86 15.35 17.51
C GLN A 75 14.23 14.50 18.73
N SER A 76 13.44 14.58 19.80
CA SER A 76 13.69 13.92 21.08
C SER A 76 12.42 13.30 21.65
N PRO A 77 12.52 12.17 22.38
CA PRO A 77 11.40 11.62 23.15
C PRO A 77 10.84 12.61 24.19
N LEU A 78 11.64 13.59 24.60
CA LEU A 78 11.24 14.66 25.52
C LEU A 78 10.28 15.67 24.85
N ASP A 79 10.24 15.71 23.52
CA ASP A 79 9.36 16.61 22.78
C ASP A 79 7.91 16.10 22.72
N ILE A 80 7.66 14.87 23.19
CA ILE A 80 6.32 14.28 23.18
C ILE A 80 5.66 14.43 24.55
N PRO A 81 4.59 15.24 24.66
CA PRO A 81 3.77 15.30 25.85
C PRO A 81 3.23 13.93 26.23
N ASP A 82 3.32 13.59 27.51
CA ASP A 82 2.92 12.28 28.01
C ASP A 82 1.43 11.96 27.72
N PHE A 83 0.58 12.98 27.58
CA PHE A 83 -0.84 12.79 27.26
C PHE A 83 -1.10 12.21 25.86
N LEU A 84 -0.13 12.25 24.95
CA LEU A 84 -0.22 11.69 23.60
C LEU A 84 0.25 10.23 23.53
N THR A 85 1.05 9.79 24.51
CA THR A 85 1.65 8.44 24.55
C THR A 85 0.67 7.26 24.57
N PRO A 86 -0.60 7.39 25.06
CA PRO A 86 -1.58 6.31 24.97
C PRO A 86 -2.07 6.00 23.54
N ALA A 87 -1.69 6.80 22.53
CA ALA A 87 -2.13 6.62 21.15
C ALA A 87 -1.78 5.23 20.61
N LYS A 88 -2.73 4.61 19.93
CA LYS A 88 -2.60 3.29 19.28
C LYS A 88 -2.29 3.41 17.79
N SER A 89 -2.53 4.57 17.22
CA SER A 89 -2.35 4.90 15.81
C SER A 89 -1.63 6.23 15.70
N LEU A 90 -0.53 6.26 14.95
CA LEU A 90 0.30 7.44 14.75
C LEU A 90 0.55 7.63 13.25
N THR A 91 0.23 8.82 12.73
CA THR A 91 0.60 9.27 11.40
C THR A 91 1.56 10.44 11.52
N LEU A 92 2.76 10.30 10.94
CA LEU A 92 3.78 11.33 10.86
C LEU A 92 3.97 11.71 9.40
N ASP A 93 3.82 12.99 9.08
CA ASP A 93 4.10 13.55 7.75
C ASP A 93 5.23 14.56 7.85
N TYR A 94 6.41 14.17 7.34
CA TYR A 94 7.60 14.98 7.30
C TYR A 94 7.66 15.71 5.96
N GLY A 95 7.41 17.02 6.00
CA GLY A 95 7.59 17.86 4.82
C GLY A 95 9.06 18.05 4.40
N ASN A 96 10.02 17.85 5.30
CA ASN A 96 11.42 18.22 5.05
C ASN A 96 12.18 17.18 4.19
N GLU A 97 13.10 17.66 3.36
CA GLU A 97 13.88 16.86 2.41
C GLU A 97 14.98 16.00 3.04
N ARG A 98 15.24 16.09 4.35
CA ARG A 98 16.23 15.27 5.06
C ARG A 98 15.87 15.08 6.52
N THR A 99 14.99 14.12 6.82
CA THR A 99 14.62 13.81 8.21
C THR A 99 15.20 12.48 8.63
N VAL A 100 15.91 12.44 9.76
CA VAL A 100 16.30 11.18 10.39
C VAL A 100 15.10 10.61 11.15
N PHE A 101 14.76 9.35 10.90
CA PHE A 101 13.65 8.70 11.58
C PHE A 101 13.93 8.61 13.09
N PRO A 102 13.05 9.16 13.94
CA PRO A 102 13.32 9.27 15.36
C PRO A 102 12.98 7.96 16.07
N MET A 103 13.84 6.95 15.94
CA MET A 103 13.66 5.64 16.60
C MET A 103 13.43 5.78 18.11
N ASP A 104 14.14 6.70 18.76
CA ASP A 104 14.07 6.89 20.21
C ASP A 104 12.71 7.45 20.63
N VAL A 105 12.07 8.24 19.77
CA VAL A 105 10.71 8.78 20.02
C VAL A 105 9.68 7.66 20.03
N MET A 106 9.88 6.61 19.24
CA MET A 106 8.95 5.48 19.18
C MET A 106 8.88 4.71 20.50
N GLU A 107 9.91 4.76 21.34
CA GLU A 107 9.92 4.13 22.67
C GLU A 107 8.85 4.71 23.60
N LYS A 108 8.41 5.94 23.38
CA LYS A 108 7.32 6.58 24.13
C LYS A 108 5.95 6.01 23.80
N PHE A 109 5.79 5.35 22.65
CA PHE A 109 4.52 4.77 22.20
C PHE A 109 4.50 3.25 22.36
N ALA A 110 4.73 2.75 23.58
CA ALA A 110 4.82 1.32 23.85
C ALA A 110 3.57 0.49 23.46
N GLY A 111 2.40 1.13 23.34
CA GLY A 111 1.14 0.49 22.93
C GLY A 111 0.76 0.71 21.46
N LEU A 112 1.66 1.24 20.63
CA LEU A 112 1.36 1.59 19.25
C LEU A 112 1.10 0.33 18.42
N ARG A 113 -0.03 0.31 17.71
CA ARG A 113 -0.41 -0.80 16.82
C ARG A 113 -0.37 -0.42 15.34
N ARG A 114 -0.49 0.87 15.02
CA ARG A 114 -0.48 1.37 13.65
C ARG A 114 0.46 2.57 13.54
N LEU A 115 1.37 2.52 12.58
CA LEU A 115 2.28 3.61 12.29
C LEU A 115 2.26 3.89 10.78
N THR A 116 2.01 5.14 10.41
CA THR A 116 2.17 5.62 9.04
C THR A 116 3.19 6.74 9.05
N ILE A 117 4.23 6.63 8.23
CA ILE A 117 5.26 7.64 8.08
C ILE A 117 5.29 8.05 6.62
N ARG A 118 5.14 9.35 6.39
CA ARG A 118 5.19 10.00 5.08
C ARG A 118 6.33 10.99 5.08
N GLY A 119 7.05 11.08 3.96
CA GLY A 119 8.09 12.08 3.78
C GLY A 119 8.98 11.76 2.60
N SER A 120 9.51 12.79 1.96
CA SER A 120 10.27 12.65 0.72
C SER A 120 11.61 11.93 0.91
N ASN A 121 12.27 12.06 2.07
CA ASN A 121 13.61 11.53 2.31
C ASN A 121 13.84 11.21 3.79
N LEU A 122 13.28 10.10 4.25
CA LEU A 122 13.49 9.59 5.60
C LEU A 122 14.78 8.75 5.67
N PHE A 123 15.74 9.22 6.46
CA PHE A 123 16.99 8.50 6.73
C PHE A 123 16.86 7.73 8.03
N LEU A 124 17.22 6.45 8.04
CA LEU A 124 17.28 5.70 9.27
C LEU A 124 18.67 5.84 9.92
N PRO A 125 18.78 5.74 11.25
CA PRO A 125 20.08 5.70 11.93
C PRO A 125 20.94 4.57 11.34
N LYS A 126 22.24 4.81 11.15
CA LYS A 126 23.18 3.83 10.56
C LYS A 126 23.27 2.51 11.32
N GLU A 127 22.96 2.52 12.61
CA GLU A 127 23.00 1.35 13.50
C GLU A 127 21.74 1.30 14.35
N PRO A 128 20.63 0.74 13.86
CA PRO A 128 19.48 0.49 14.71
C PRO A 128 19.84 -0.66 15.66
N THR A 129 20.16 -0.35 16.92
CA THR A 129 20.36 -1.39 17.92
C THR A 129 19.07 -2.21 18.07
N ALA A 130 19.18 -3.55 18.12
CA ALA A 130 18.02 -4.44 18.21
C ALA A 130 17.03 -4.10 19.35
N ARG A 131 17.54 -3.47 20.43
CA ARG A 131 16.73 -2.96 21.54
C ARG A 131 15.69 -1.91 21.10
N ARG A 132 16.01 -1.04 20.14
CA ARG A 132 15.12 0.04 19.69
C ARG A 132 13.90 -0.46 18.92
N PHE A 133 13.93 -1.69 18.41
CA PHE A 133 12.76 -2.32 17.79
C PHE A 133 11.83 -3.01 18.77
N THR A 134 12.17 -3.14 20.06
CA THR A 134 11.25 -3.69 21.06
C THR A 134 9.99 -2.85 21.21
N ALA A 135 10.10 -1.53 21.01
CA ALA A 135 8.97 -0.60 20.95
C ALA A 135 7.98 -0.93 19.81
N TRP A 136 8.40 -1.71 18.81
CA TRP A 136 7.59 -2.08 17.64
C TRP A 136 6.97 -3.47 17.75
N SER A 137 7.18 -4.17 18.87
CA SER A 137 6.68 -5.53 19.07
C SER A 137 5.15 -5.64 18.99
N GLU A 138 4.44 -4.56 19.33
CA GLU A 138 2.96 -4.48 19.28
C GLU A 138 2.40 -3.96 17.94
N LEU A 139 3.29 -3.53 17.02
CA LEU A 139 2.86 -3.01 15.72
C LEU A 139 2.20 -4.11 14.89
N VAL A 140 0.97 -3.84 14.47
CA VAL A 140 0.22 -4.69 13.53
C VAL A 140 0.35 -4.15 12.11
N PHE A 141 0.45 -2.83 11.97
CA PHE A 141 0.49 -2.14 10.68
C PHE A 141 1.60 -1.08 10.66
N LEU A 142 2.41 -1.12 9.60
CA LEU A 142 3.40 -0.09 9.29
C LEU A 142 3.27 0.32 7.82
N GLU A 143 3.21 1.63 7.57
CA GLU A 143 3.27 2.21 6.23
C GLU A 143 4.42 3.21 6.14
N LEU A 144 5.27 3.02 5.13
CA LEU A 144 6.41 3.87 4.82
C LEU A 144 6.22 4.45 3.42
N GLN A 145 5.90 5.75 3.34
CA GLN A 145 5.80 6.48 2.08
C GLN A 145 7.05 7.35 1.91
N CYS A 146 8.14 6.73 1.44
CA CYS A 146 9.46 7.37 1.34
C CYS A 146 10.15 7.01 0.01
N PRO A 147 10.29 7.97 -0.94
CA PRO A 147 10.66 7.68 -2.32
C PRO A 147 12.14 7.41 -2.65
N ALA A 148 13.10 7.26 -1.71
CA ALA A 148 14.50 7.04 -2.14
C ALA A 148 15.43 6.22 -1.21
N TYR A 149 15.35 6.35 0.12
CA TYR A 149 16.44 5.88 1.01
C TYR A 149 15.99 5.08 2.24
N VAL A 150 14.98 4.21 2.11
CA VAL A 150 14.78 3.18 3.14
C VAL A 150 15.99 2.22 3.09
N CYS A 151 16.79 2.23 4.16
CA CYS A 151 17.98 1.39 4.32
C CYS A 151 17.58 -0.08 4.24
N ASP A 152 18.18 -0.86 3.33
CA ASP A 152 17.90 -2.30 3.16
C ASP A 152 17.97 -3.08 4.48
N VAL A 153 18.90 -2.67 5.34
CA VAL A 153 19.09 -3.17 6.71
C VAL A 153 17.81 -3.12 7.54
N LEU A 154 16.98 -2.09 7.36
CA LEU A 154 15.72 -1.98 8.09
C LEU A 154 14.71 -2.99 7.56
N LEU A 155 14.54 -3.10 6.24
CA LEU A 155 13.58 -4.03 5.66
C LEU A 155 13.98 -5.48 5.91
N GLU A 156 15.26 -5.77 6.13
CA GLU A 156 15.76 -7.10 6.50
C GLU A 156 15.71 -7.38 8.01
N SER A 157 15.37 -6.38 8.83
CA SER A 157 15.25 -6.56 10.28
C SER A 157 14.11 -7.52 10.63
N ASP A 158 14.43 -8.55 11.43
CA ASP A 158 13.45 -9.51 11.95
C ASP A 158 12.26 -8.83 12.65
N ALA A 159 12.50 -7.69 13.32
CA ALA A 159 11.46 -6.97 14.05
C ALA A 159 10.45 -6.31 13.11
N LEU A 160 10.91 -5.72 11.99
CA LEU A 160 9.99 -5.22 10.97
C LEU A 160 9.23 -6.35 10.31
N GLN A 161 9.89 -7.48 10.16
CA GLN A 161 9.36 -8.60 9.42
C GLN A 161 8.35 -9.41 10.25
N ALA A 162 8.40 -9.29 11.57
CA ALA A 162 7.35 -9.74 12.48
C ALA A 162 6.04 -8.95 12.30
N ILE A 163 6.06 -7.71 11.77
CA ILE A 163 4.87 -6.90 11.58
C ILE A 163 3.94 -7.56 10.55
N PRO A 164 2.67 -7.85 10.91
CA PRO A 164 1.72 -8.50 10.04
C PRO A 164 1.45 -7.76 8.73
N TYR A 165 1.23 -6.45 8.78
CA TYR A 165 0.90 -5.64 7.59
C TYR A 165 1.95 -4.55 7.38
N LEU A 166 2.71 -4.67 6.28
CA LEU A 166 3.74 -3.69 5.95
C LEU A 166 3.51 -3.14 4.54
N VAL A 167 3.44 -1.81 4.43
CA VAL A 167 3.23 -1.07 3.18
C VAL A 167 4.44 -0.19 2.92
N VAL A 168 4.97 -0.22 1.70
CA VAL A 168 6.05 0.66 1.25
C VAL A 168 5.65 1.32 -0.06
N SER A 169 5.83 2.64 -0.14
CA SER A 169 5.58 3.41 -1.36
C SER A 169 6.88 4.02 -1.87
N GLY A 170 7.11 3.98 -3.18
CA GLY A 170 8.28 4.61 -3.80
C GLY A 170 9.61 3.88 -3.59
N SER A 171 9.60 2.58 -3.25
CA SER A 171 10.84 1.78 -3.14
C SER A 171 11.35 1.31 -4.50
N SER A 172 12.67 1.36 -4.72
CA SER A 172 13.33 0.76 -5.89
C SER A 172 13.27 -0.77 -5.87
N ALA A 173 13.37 -1.41 -7.05
CA ALA A 173 13.34 -2.88 -7.16
C ALA A 173 14.39 -3.62 -6.37
N PHE A 174 15.57 -3.04 -6.27
CA PHE A 174 16.74 -3.71 -5.70
C PHE A 174 16.50 -4.11 -4.25
N ARG A 175 15.53 -3.46 -3.58
CA ARG A 175 15.16 -3.66 -2.17
C ARG A 175 14.01 -4.63 -1.94
N CYS A 176 13.38 -5.10 -3.02
CA CYS A 176 12.24 -6.01 -2.96
C CYS A 176 12.56 -7.41 -2.37
N PRO A 177 13.75 -8.01 -2.57
CA PRO A 177 14.05 -9.32 -1.98
C PRO A 177 14.03 -9.34 -0.45
N GLY A 178 14.67 -8.35 0.20
CA GLY A 178 14.69 -8.23 1.66
C GLY A 178 13.31 -7.96 2.25
N PHE A 179 12.51 -7.13 1.58
CA PHE A 179 11.11 -6.87 1.95
C PHE A 179 10.25 -8.15 1.98
N MET A 180 10.56 -9.09 1.09
CA MET A 180 9.75 -10.28 0.80
C MET A 180 10.24 -11.57 1.50
N SER A 181 11.45 -11.58 2.03
CA SER A 181 12.14 -12.80 2.50
C SER A 181 11.41 -13.55 3.63
N HIS A 182 10.57 -12.88 4.41
CA HIS A 182 9.87 -13.47 5.57
C HIS A 182 8.46 -13.95 5.26
N LEU A 183 7.88 -13.53 4.13
CA LEU A 183 6.72 -14.24 3.62
C LEU A 183 7.24 -15.59 3.16
N ARG A 184 7.08 -16.65 3.97
CA ARG A 184 7.45 -18.04 3.65
C ARG A 184 6.22 -18.84 3.19
N GLY A 185 6.46 -19.87 2.39
CA GLY A 185 5.41 -20.79 1.89
C GLY A 185 4.62 -20.24 0.71
N ASP A 186 3.37 -20.69 0.58
CA ASP A 186 2.49 -20.31 -0.54
C ASP A 186 1.96 -18.87 -0.38
N LEU A 187 1.82 -18.17 -1.51
CA LEU A 187 1.50 -16.75 -1.58
C LEU A 187 0.22 -16.49 -2.35
N VAL A 188 -0.53 -15.48 -1.91
CA VAL A 188 -1.62 -14.86 -2.67
C VAL A 188 -1.14 -13.50 -3.17
N LEU A 189 -1.20 -13.28 -4.47
CA LEU A 189 -0.84 -12.02 -5.13
C LEU A 189 -2.10 -11.22 -5.43
N ARG A 190 -2.11 -9.95 -5.07
CA ARG A 190 -3.17 -8.99 -5.44
C ARG A 190 -2.53 -7.77 -6.09
N CYS A 191 -2.96 -7.42 -7.29
CA CYS A 191 -2.53 -6.21 -7.98
C CYS A 191 -3.76 -5.38 -8.36
N SER A 192 -3.87 -4.17 -7.83
CA SER A 192 -5.03 -3.31 -8.07
C SER A 192 -4.59 -1.91 -8.42
N SER A 193 -5.36 -1.21 -9.25
CA SER A 193 -5.18 0.23 -9.48
C SER A 193 -6.24 1.04 -8.75
N ARG A 194 -5.80 2.12 -8.11
CA ARG A 194 -6.70 3.20 -7.67
C ARG A 194 -6.69 4.29 -8.72
N ARG A 195 -7.68 4.26 -9.61
CA ARG A 195 -7.81 5.24 -10.70
C ARG A 195 -7.82 6.68 -10.24
N SER A 196 -8.47 6.97 -9.10
CA SER A 196 -8.54 8.33 -8.55
C SER A 196 -7.19 8.91 -8.18
N SER A 197 -6.21 8.06 -7.84
CA SER A 197 -4.85 8.49 -7.47
C SER A 197 -3.80 8.13 -8.53
N GLY A 198 -4.17 7.42 -9.59
CA GLY A 198 -3.20 6.87 -10.55
C GLY A 198 -2.19 5.92 -9.90
N GLU A 199 -2.53 5.32 -8.76
CA GLU A 199 -1.65 4.44 -8.00
C GLU A 199 -1.90 2.98 -8.39
N ILE A 200 -0.83 2.18 -8.42
CA ILE A 200 -0.87 0.72 -8.47
C ILE A 200 -0.36 0.18 -7.15
N THR A 201 -1.15 -0.72 -6.59
CA THR A 201 -0.86 -1.42 -5.34
C THR A 201 -0.62 -2.90 -5.66
N THR A 202 0.54 -3.40 -5.30
CA THR A 202 0.92 -4.82 -5.40
C THR A 202 1.06 -5.39 -4.00
N THR A 203 0.15 -6.28 -3.60
CA THR A 203 0.14 -6.92 -2.28
C THR A 203 0.43 -8.41 -2.43
N LEU A 204 1.36 -8.90 -1.62
CA LEU A 204 1.59 -10.33 -1.42
C LEU A 204 1.21 -10.71 0.00
N ARG A 205 0.44 -11.79 0.12
CA ARG A 205 -0.01 -12.33 1.39
C ARG A 205 0.44 -13.77 1.56
N SER A 206 1.00 -14.11 2.72
CA SER A 206 1.28 -15.51 3.06
C SER A 206 -0.05 -16.25 3.29
N ALA A 207 -0.25 -17.36 2.59
CA ALA A 207 -1.41 -18.22 2.82
C ALA A 207 -1.38 -18.89 4.21
N LYS A 208 -0.19 -19.05 4.80
CA LYS A 208 -0.01 -19.68 6.11
C LYS A 208 -0.22 -18.72 7.28
N THR A 209 0.41 -17.54 7.22
CA THR A 209 0.42 -16.60 8.36
C THR A 209 -0.57 -15.45 8.20
N GLY A 210 -1.06 -15.20 6.99
CA GLY A 210 -1.88 -14.02 6.69
C GLY A 210 -1.10 -12.71 6.65
N HIS A 211 0.23 -12.73 6.87
CA HIS A 211 1.05 -11.52 6.80
C HIS A 211 1.05 -10.97 5.37
N GLU A 212 1.02 -9.64 5.26
CA GLU A 212 0.93 -8.90 4.01
C GLU A 212 2.12 -7.96 3.81
N ARG A 213 2.57 -7.90 2.57
CA ARG A 213 3.60 -7.01 2.07
C ARG A 213 3.03 -6.27 0.87
N THR A 214 2.89 -4.96 0.98
CA THR A 214 2.27 -4.12 -0.04
C THR A 214 3.27 -3.11 -0.58
N LEU A 215 3.42 -3.07 -1.89
CA LEU A 215 4.15 -2.05 -2.62
C LEU A 215 3.18 -1.12 -3.31
N ARG A 216 3.40 0.19 -3.19
CA ARG A 216 2.63 1.24 -3.89
C ARG A 216 3.54 2.04 -4.81
N THR A 217 3.07 2.24 -6.03
CA THR A 217 3.76 3.03 -7.04
C THR A 217 2.76 3.78 -7.92
N SER A 218 3.22 4.77 -8.69
CA SER A 218 2.36 5.39 -9.70
C SER A 218 2.21 4.45 -10.91
N PHE A 219 1.08 4.56 -11.61
CA PHE A 219 0.84 3.84 -12.87
C PHE A 219 1.93 4.15 -13.89
N ALA A 220 2.34 5.42 -14.01
CA ALA A 220 3.40 5.85 -14.92
C ALA A 220 4.73 5.15 -14.62
N HIS A 221 5.13 5.07 -13.35
CA HIS A 221 6.36 4.38 -12.95
C HIS A 221 6.27 2.86 -13.16
N PHE A 222 5.12 2.26 -12.87
CA PHE A 222 4.89 0.83 -13.12
C PHE A 222 4.95 0.49 -14.61
N ALA A 223 4.32 1.30 -15.46
CA ALA A 223 4.35 1.11 -16.91
C ALA A 223 5.74 1.36 -17.50
N ALA A 224 6.46 2.39 -17.04
CA ALA A 224 7.81 2.67 -17.50
C ALA A 224 8.82 1.56 -17.16
N ALA A 225 8.61 0.84 -16.04
CA ALA A 225 9.47 -0.27 -15.64
C ALA A 225 9.27 -1.54 -16.50
N HIS A 226 8.11 -1.70 -17.15
CA HIS A 226 7.71 -2.96 -17.80
C HIS A 226 7.29 -2.82 -19.26
N GLY A 227 7.18 -1.60 -19.81
CA GLY A 227 6.80 -1.35 -21.20
C GLY A 227 7.96 -0.90 -22.09
N PRO A 228 7.94 -1.23 -23.40
CA PRO A 228 8.78 -0.55 -24.38
C PRO A 228 8.22 0.86 -24.57
N THR A 229 8.81 1.88 -23.97
CA THR A 229 8.34 3.26 -24.18
C THR A 229 9.21 3.91 -25.27
N PRO A 230 8.77 3.96 -26.54
CA PRO A 230 9.41 4.84 -27.52
C PRO A 230 9.09 6.29 -27.15
N GLY A 231 10.12 7.06 -26.77
CA GLY A 231 10.06 8.52 -26.79
C GLY A 231 9.83 9.25 -25.46
N ILE A 232 9.69 8.58 -24.31
CA ILE A 232 9.76 9.28 -23.01
C ILE A 232 11.18 9.12 -22.47
N VAL A 233 12.03 10.10 -22.78
CA VAL A 233 13.30 10.33 -22.11
C VAL A 233 12.97 10.81 -20.70
N SER A 234 12.79 9.90 -19.74
CA SER A 234 12.78 10.27 -18.33
C SER A 234 14.22 10.30 -17.83
N TYR A 235 14.66 11.49 -17.47
CA TYR A 235 16.03 11.90 -17.16
C TYR A 235 16.50 11.41 -15.78
N CYS A 236 16.28 10.14 -15.47
CA CYS A 236 16.82 9.53 -14.25
C CYS A 236 17.28 8.09 -14.53
N PRO A 237 18.61 7.86 -14.59
CA PRO A 237 19.20 6.55 -14.85
C PRO A 237 18.85 5.46 -13.82
N ASP A 238 18.35 5.85 -12.65
CA ASP A 238 18.14 4.97 -11.49
C ASP A 238 16.74 4.32 -11.43
N TYR A 239 15.87 4.54 -12.43
CA TYR A 239 14.48 4.05 -12.43
C TYR A 239 14.27 2.69 -13.10
N SER A 240 15.32 2.08 -13.65
CA SER A 240 15.33 0.71 -14.18
C SER A 240 15.22 -0.29 -13.03
N GLY A 241 14.04 -0.38 -12.43
CA GLY A 241 13.84 -1.28 -11.32
C GLY A 241 12.45 -1.26 -10.71
N TYR A 242 11.82 -0.11 -10.46
CA TYR A 242 10.63 -0.03 -9.61
C TYR A 242 9.58 -1.14 -9.87
N ASN A 243 9.27 -1.95 -8.83
CA ASN A 243 8.42 -3.16 -8.84
C ASN A 243 8.99 -4.44 -9.51
N SER A 244 10.21 -4.87 -9.12
CA SER A 244 10.77 -6.18 -9.51
C SER A 244 10.09 -7.41 -8.90
N VAL A 245 9.23 -7.27 -7.88
CA VAL A 245 8.63 -8.43 -7.18
C VAL A 245 7.91 -9.38 -8.15
N LEU A 246 7.25 -8.82 -9.16
CA LEU A 246 6.58 -9.61 -10.20
C LEU A 246 7.59 -10.35 -11.09
N GLY A 247 8.73 -9.74 -11.40
CA GLY A 247 9.82 -10.38 -12.15
C GLY A 247 10.65 -11.40 -11.36
N MET A 248 10.47 -11.50 -10.03
CA MET A 248 11.24 -12.43 -9.20
C MET A 248 10.72 -13.87 -9.33
N ILE A 249 11.46 -14.73 -10.03
CA ILE A 249 11.14 -16.17 -10.22
C ILE A 249 10.85 -16.87 -8.89
N ALA A 250 11.65 -16.61 -7.84
CA ALA A 250 11.46 -17.21 -6.53
C ALA A 250 10.11 -16.86 -5.88
N VAL A 251 9.60 -15.65 -6.11
CA VAL A 251 8.28 -15.21 -5.62
C VAL A 251 7.18 -15.81 -6.49
N ALA A 252 7.31 -15.70 -7.81
CA ALA A 252 6.35 -16.22 -8.78
C ALA A 252 6.09 -17.74 -8.60
N ASN A 253 7.14 -18.52 -8.33
CA ASN A 253 7.06 -19.95 -8.04
C ASN A 253 6.30 -20.31 -6.77
N ARG A 254 5.86 -19.33 -5.98
CA ARG A 254 5.16 -19.55 -4.72
C ARG A 254 3.73 -19.00 -4.75
N VAL A 255 3.37 -18.24 -5.78
CA VAL A 255 2.03 -17.69 -5.95
C VAL A 255 1.06 -18.81 -6.34
N VAL A 256 0.09 -19.08 -5.47
CA VAL A 256 -0.96 -20.11 -5.67
C VAL A 256 -2.30 -19.52 -6.10
N SER A 257 -2.52 -18.23 -5.86
CA SER A 257 -3.69 -17.48 -6.28
C SER A 257 -3.30 -16.05 -6.64
N CYS A 258 -3.91 -15.51 -7.70
CA CYS A 258 -3.66 -14.16 -8.18
C CYS A 258 -4.97 -13.41 -8.38
N GLU A 259 -5.06 -12.19 -7.88
CA GLU A 259 -6.15 -11.24 -8.13
C GLU A 259 -5.57 -10.00 -8.82
N VAL A 260 -6.16 -9.56 -9.92
CA VAL A 260 -5.68 -8.43 -10.71
C VAL A 260 -6.84 -7.59 -11.23
N SER A 261 -6.75 -6.26 -11.09
CA SER A 261 -7.70 -5.35 -11.77
C SER A 261 -7.57 -5.51 -13.28
N ALA A 262 -8.69 -5.71 -13.97
CA ALA A 262 -8.70 -6.01 -15.40
C ALA A 262 -8.12 -4.87 -16.26
N ASP A 263 -8.18 -3.62 -15.78
CA ASP A 263 -7.67 -2.45 -16.49
C ASP A 263 -6.15 -2.34 -16.51
N ILE A 264 -5.45 -2.93 -15.54
CA ILE A 264 -3.98 -2.98 -15.48
C ILE A 264 -3.41 -4.30 -16.00
N TRP A 265 -4.24 -5.20 -16.53
CA TRP A 265 -3.80 -6.52 -16.98
C TRP A 265 -2.61 -6.45 -17.94
N HIS A 266 -2.65 -5.56 -18.93
CA HIS A 266 -1.59 -5.41 -19.93
C HIS A 266 -0.21 -5.15 -19.29
N VAL A 267 -0.11 -4.16 -18.39
CA VAL A 267 1.15 -3.87 -17.70
C VAL A 267 1.51 -5.00 -16.73
N PHE A 268 0.53 -5.62 -16.10
CA PHE A 268 0.75 -6.73 -15.17
C PHE A 268 1.30 -7.98 -15.86
N SER A 269 0.77 -8.34 -17.03
CA SER A 269 1.24 -9.49 -17.80
C SER A 269 2.62 -9.26 -18.42
N ASP A 270 2.94 -8.02 -18.82
CA ASP A 270 4.28 -7.67 -19.30
C ASP A 270 5.33 -7.82 -18.19
N ALA A 271 4.95 -7.46 -16.95
CA ALA A 271 5.83 -7.55 -15.78
C ALA A 271 6.08 -8.99 -15.29
N LEU A 272 5.29 -9.98 -15.74
CA LEU A 272 5.31 -11.35 -15.23
C LEU A 272 5.75 -12.35 -16.29
N MET A 273 6.80 -13.12 -15.97
CA MET A 273 7.28 -14.19 -16.86
C MET A 273 6.41 -15.45 -16.81
N SER A 274 5.99 -15.90 -15.62
CA SER A 274 5.11 -17.07 -15.42
C SER A 274 4.61 -17.18 -13.98
N LEU A 275 3.50 -17.87 -13.75
CA LEU A 275 2.99 -18.23 -12.42
C LEU A 275 2.70 -19.75 -12.36
N PRO A 276 3.73 -20.60 -12.19
CA PRO A 276 3.62 -22.05 -12.42
C PRO A 276 2.68 -22.78 -11.45
N ARG A 277 2.51 -22.27 -10.23
CA ARG A 277 1.66 -22.88 -9.19
C ARG A 277 0.31 -22.18 -9.02
N CYS A 278 0.03 -21.15 -9.82
CA CYS A 278 -1.21 -20.38 -9.70
C CYS A 278 -2.39 -21.22 -10.18
N SER A 279 -3.26 -21.62 -9.25
CA SER A 279 -4.44 -22.45 -9.48
C SER A 279 -5.71 -21.63 -9.68
N SER A 280 -5.72 -20.38 -9.23
CA SER A 280 -6.84 -19.45 -9.32
C SER A 280 -6.38 -18.06 -9.76
N LEU A 281 -6.95 -17.57 -10.86
CA LEU A 281 -6.74 -16.21 -11.36
C LEU A 281 -8.06 -15.45 -11.33
N THR A 282 -8.09 -14.33 -10.62
CA THR A 282 -9.26 -13.46 -10.48
C THR A 282 -9.03 -12.15 -11.22
N PHE A 283 -9.91 -11.85 -12.18
CA PHE A 283 -9.99 -10.54 -12.82
C PHE A 283 -11.04 -9.68 -12.12
N VAL A 284 -10.60 -8.55 -11.56
CA VAL A 284 -11.47 -7.59 -10.87
C VAL A 284 -11.94 -6.52 -11.84
N LEU A 285 -13.26 -6.36 -11.94
CA LEU A 285 -13.94 -5.36 -12.74
C LEU A 285 -14.33 -4.19 -11.84
N ASP A 286 -13.55 -3.11 -11.94
CA ASP A 286 -13.82 -1.88 -11.18
C ASP A 286 -15.04 -1.10 -11.70
N ASP A 287 -15.34 -1.18 -12.99
CA ASP A 287 -16.55 -0.62 -13.59
C ASP A 287 -17.02 -1.43 -14.82
N ARG A 288 -18.19 -1.07 -15.36
CA ARG A 288 -18.75 -1.69 -16.58
C ARG A 288 -17.85 -1.57 -17.80
N ARG A 289 -16.93 -0.60 -17.81
CA ARG A 289 -16.03 -0.32 -18.94
C ARG A 289 -14.66 -0.98 -18.77
N SER A 290 -14.38 -1.66 -17.65
CA SER A 290 -13.06 -2.24 -17.37
C SER A 290 -12.60 -3.21 -18.46
N LEU A 291 -13.51 -3.94 -19.11
CA LEU A 291 -13.18 -4.82 -20.23
C LEU A 291 -13.12 -4.12 -21.58
N THR A 292 -13.97 -3.11 -21.81
CA THR A 292 -13.97 -2.34 -23.07
C THR A 292 -12.70 -1.50 -23.27
N ARG A 293 -12.07 -1.07 -22.19
CA ARG A 293 -10.84 -0.25 -22.23
C ARG A 293 -9.60 -1.09 -22.53
N TYR A 294 -9.73 -2.42 -22.50
CA TYR A 294 -8.67 -3.33 -22.92
C TYR A 294 -8.66 -3.45 -24.44
N MET A 295 -7.70 -2.78 -25.10
CA MET A 295 -7.54 -2.81 -26.55
C MET A 295 -6.16 -3.28 -27.02
N ALA A 296 -5.17 -3.39 -26.14
CA ALA A 296 -3.82 -3.81 -26.53
C ALA A 296 -3.65 -5.33 -26.39
N PRO A 297 -3.03 -6.01 -27.38
CA PRO A 297 -2.59 -7.40 -27.19
C PRO A 297 -1.57 -7.43 -26.06
N ALA A 298 -1.91 -8.14 -24.98
CA ALA A 298 -0.99 -8.39 -23.89
C ALA A 298 -0.37 -9.80 -24.05
N PRO A 299 0.85 -10.05 -23.57
CA PRO A 299 1.44 -11.37 -23.59
C PRO A 299 0.58 -12.34 -22.77
N VAL A 300 0.50 -13.57 -23.27
CA VAL A 300 -0.17 -14.67 -22.58
C VAL A 300 0.61 -15.00 -21.32
N LEU A 301 -0.04 -14.96 -20.17
CA LEU A 301 0.58 -15.30 -18.89
C LEU A 301 0.66 -16.83 -18.74
N PRO A 302 1.87 -17.44 -18.63
CA PRO A 302 1.98 -18.88 -18.43
C PRO A 302 1.55 -19.30 -17.02
N CYS A 303 0.37 -19.92 -16.92
CA CYS A 303 -0.18 -20.49 -15.68
C CYS A 303 -0.55 -21.98 -15.87
N PRO A 304 0.42 -22.92 -15.89
CA PRO A 304 0.18 -24.34 -16.16
C PRO A 304 -0.73 -25.04 -15.13
N ALA A 305 -0.68 -24.64 -13.86
CA ALA A 305 -1.53 -25.18 -12.81
C ALA A 305 -2.91 -24.51 -12.72
N LEU A 306 -3.26 -23.60 -13.64
CA LEU A 306 -4.49 -22.83 -13.54
C LEU A 306 -5.72 -23.72 -13.76
N GLU A 307 -6.55 -23.83 -12.71
CA GLU A 307 -7.79 -24.59 -12.72
C GLU A 307 -9.02 -23.68 -12.73
N ARG A 308 -8.91 -22.49 -12.14
CA ARG A 308 -10.04 -21.57 -11.95
C ARG A 308 -9.71 -20.18 -12.48
N VAL A 309 -10.64 -19.63 -13.26
CA VAL A 309 -10.67 -18.23 -13.63
C VAL A 309 -11.90 -17.60 -13.00
N VAL A 310 -11.73 -16.55 -12.20
CA VAL A 310 -12.82 -15.82 -11.56
C VAL A 310 -12.94 -14.45 -12.22
N LEU A 311 -14.16 -14.06 -12.56
CA LEU A 311 -14.49 -12.71 -12.98
C LEU A 311 -15.34 -12.07 -11.89
N LYS A 312 -14.82 -11.03 -11.25
CA LYS A 312 -15.40 -10.44 -10.03
C LYS A 312 -15.66 -8.95 -10.22
N ALA A 313 -16.87 -8.48 -9.95
CA ALA A 313 -17.13 -7.04 -9.85
C ALA A 313 -16.82 -6.52 -8.44
N SER A 314 -16.18 -5.35 -8.34
CA SER A 314 -15.68 -4.81 -7.06
C SER A 314 -16.77 -4.22 -6.15
N CYS A 315 -17.84 -3.66 -6.72
CA CYS A 315 -18.89 -2.96 -5.97
C CYS A 315 -20.29 -3.47 -6.31
N GLU A 316 -20.73 -3.25 -7.56
CA GLU A 316 -22.08 -3.56 -8.02
C GLU A 316 -22.08 -4.70 -9.03
N ARG A 317 -23.26 -5.29 -9.28
CA ARG A 317 -23.43 -6.28 -10.33
C ARG A 317 -23.18 -5.63 -11.71
N VAL A 318 -22.26 -6.21 -12.48
CA VAL A 318 -21.85 -5.69 -13.79
C VAL A 318 -22.24 -6.65 -14.90
N THR A 319 -22.84 -6.14 -15.98
CA THR A 319 -23.08 -6.92 -17.20
C THR A 319 -21.90 -6.79 -18.17
N VAL A 320 -21.38 -7.92 -18.64
CA VAL A 320 -20.22 -8.04 -19.52
C VAL A 320 -20.62 -8.71 -20.82
N ARG A 321 -20.16 -8.18 -21.95
CA ARG A 321 -20.39 -8.78 -23.26
C ARG A 321 -19.43 -9.95 -23.54
N MET A 322 -19.94 -11.04 -24.09
CA MET A 322 -19.16 -12.23 -24.44
C MET A 322 -17.98 -12.01 -25.39
N PRO A 323 -18.07 -11.16 -26.43
CA PRO A 323 -16.91 -10.84 -27.26
C PRO A 323 -15.76 -10.20 -26.48
N GLU A 324 -16.05 -9.37 -25.48
CA GLU A 324 -15.04 -8.68 -24.67
C GLU A 324 -14.37 -9.63 -23.70
N LEU A 325 -15.16 -10.47 -23.02
CA LEU A 325 -14.63 -11.50 -22.13
C LEU A 325 -13.78 -12.54 -22.90
N ALA A 326 -14.27 -13.01 -24.05
CA ALA A 326 -13.54 -13.95 -24.88
C ALA A 326 -12.22 -13.37 -25.37
N ARG A 327 -12.19 -12.08 -25.73
CA ARG A 327 -10.96 -11.38 -26.10
C ARG A 327 -9.96 -11.35 -24.95
N LEU A 328 -10.40 -10.93 -23.75
CA LEU A 328 -9.53 -10.91 -22.56
C LEU A 328 -8.97 -12.30 -22.26
N LEU A 329 -9.81 -13.33 -22.18
CA LEU A 329 -9.35 -14.65 -21.75
C LEU A 329 -8.43 -15.32 -22.79
N LYS A 330 -8.68 -15.10 -24.09
CA LYS A 330 -7.83 -15.61 -25.17
C LYS A 330 -6.48 -14.90 -25.25
N SER A 331 -6.40 -13.62 -24.91
CA SER A 331 -5.13 -12.89 -24.86
C SER A 331 -4.38 -13.15 -23.55
N ALA A 332 -5.09 -13.31 -22.45
CA ALA A 332 -4.50 -13.47 -21.13
C ALA A 332 -3.95 -14.89 -20.87
N LEU A 333 -4.59 -15.92 -21.42
CA LEU A 333 -4.36 -17.30 -21.00
C LEU A 333 -4.10 -18.24 -22.18
N PRO A 334 -3.20 -19.23 -22.02
CA PRO A 334 -2.98 -20.24 -23.07
C PRO A 334 -4.22 -21.11 -23.21
N PRO A 335 -4.55 -21.69 -24.37
CA PRO A 335 -5.73 -22.55 -24.51
C PRO A 335 -5.76 -23.71 -23.50
N SER A 336 -6.93 -23.99 -22.92
CA SER A 336 -7.14 -25.13 -22.02
C SER A 336 -8.62 -25.44 -21.85
N GLU A 337 -9.00 -26.71 -21.97
CA GLU A 337 -10.38 -27.17 -21.78
C GLU A 337 -10.70 -27.55 -20.34
N LYS A 338 -9.71 -27.55 -19.44
CA LYS A 338 -9.88 -28.00 -18.04
C LYS A 338 -10.24 -26.87 -17.07
N ARG A 339 -10.14 -25.61 -17.51
CA ARG A 339 -10.32 -24.45 -16.62
C ARG A 339 -11.76 -24.14 -16.37
N ARG A 340 -12.15 -23.87 -15.14
CA ARG A 340 -13.52 -23.44 -14.82
C ARG A 340 -13.61 -21.92 -14.72
N LEU A 341 -14.57 -21.33 -15.44
CA LEU A 341 -14.96 -19.94 -15.23
C LEU A 341 -15.95 -19.82 -14.07
N VAL A 342 -15.69 -18.89 -13.16
CA VAL A 342 -16.55 -18.53 -12.03
C VAL A 342 -16.89 -17.04 -12.13
N LEU A 343 -18.15 -16.68 -11.87
CA LEU A 343 -18.64 -15.31 -11.94
C LEU A 343 -19.08 -14.87 -10.55
N GLU A 344 -18.56 -13.73 -10.10
CA GLU A 344 -18.90 -13.12 -8.81
C GLU A 344 -19.45 -11.70 -9.04
N ASN A 345 -20.75 -11.52 -8.87
CA ASN A 345 -21.44 -10.26 -9.18
C ASN A 345 -21.27 -9.81 -10.64
N VAL A 346 -21.21 -10.77 -11.58
CA VAL A 346 -21.09 -10.48 -13.01
C VAL A 346 -22.13 -11.25 -13.81
N ASP A 347 -22.83 -10.55 -14.68
CA ASP A 347 -23.74 -11.11 -15.69
C ASP A 347 -23.08 -11.14 -17.05
N LEU A 348 -23.44 -12.14 -17.85
CA LEU A 348 -22.92 -12.31 -19.20
C LEU A 348 -23.99 -12.04 -20.24
N GLU A 349 -23.68 -11.19 -21.21
CA GLU A 349 -24.52 -10.89 -22.36
C GLU A 349 -23.91 -11.51 -23.63
N GLY A 350 -24.65 -12.40 -24.30
CA GLY A 350 -24.27 -12.99 -25.59
C GLY A 350 -24.00 -14.50 -25.58
N ASP A 351 -23.43 -15.01 -26.67
CA ASP A 351 -23.21 -16.45 -26.88
C ASP A 351 -21.96 -16.98 -26.14
N MET A 352 -22.19 -17.89 -25.20
CA MET A 352 -21.15 -18.56 -24.41
C MET A 352 -20.21 -19.43 -25.26
N LYS A 353 -20.58 -19.80 -26.50
CA LYS A 353 -19.70 -20.56 -27.41
C LYS A 353 -18.38 -19.84 -27.72
N LEU A 354 -18.32 -18.51 -27.55
CA LEU A 354 -17.10 -17.72 -27.78
C LEU A 354 -15.94 -18.08 -26.85
N LEU A 355 -16.22 -18.74 -25.72
CA LEU A 355 -15.23 -19.15 -24.71
C LEU A 355 -14.70 -20.58 -24.88
N ARG A 356 -15.19 -21.33 -25.88
CA ARG A 356 -14.72 -22.70 -26.16
C ARG A 356 -13.20 -22.73 -26.35
N GLY A 357 -12.55 -23.72 -25.73
CA GLY A 357 -11.09 -23.92 -25.78
C GLY A 357 -10.28 -23.09 -24.78
N VAL A 358 -10.93 -22.24 -23.96
CA VAL A 358 -10.25 -21.39 -22.97
C VAL A 358 -10.70 -21.69 -21.54
N VAL A 359 -11.99 -21.96 -21.37
CA VAL A 359 -12.64 -22.34 -20.10
C VAL A 359 -13.80 -23.30 -20.37
N ASP A 360 -13.95 -24.33 -19.53
CA ASP A 360 -15.17 -25.11 -19.32
C ASP A 360 -16.18 -24.27 -18.52
N ILE A 361 -17.34 -24.05 -19.13
CA ILE A 361 -18.47 -23.35 -18.53
C ILE A 361 -19.43 -24.43 -18.02
N ARG A 362 -19.11 -25.03 -16.88
CA ARG A 362 -20.13 -25.74 -16.11
C ARG A 362 -20.93 -24.69 -15.38
N SER A 363 -22.12 -24.38 -15.89
CA SER A 363 -23.03 -23.41 -15.30
C SER A 363 -23.16 -23.70 -13.80
N THR A 364 -22.64 -22.81 -12.97
CA THR A 364 -22.94 -22.81 -11.54
C THR A 364 -23.82 -21.62 -11.25
N SER A 365 -25.04 -21.71 -11.78
CA SER A 365 -26.18 -20.91 -11.38
C SER A 365 -27.44 -21.75 -11.59
N ARG A 366 -27.68 -22.68 -10.65
CA ARG A 366 -29.05 -22.92 -10.19
C ARG A 366 -29.31 -21.92 -9.06
N GLN A 367 -30.47 -21.25 -9.15
CA GLN A 367 -31.07 -20.27 -8.23
C GLN A 367 -30.44 -18.86 -8.36
N TRP A 368 -31.13 -17.82 -8.83
CA TRP A 368 -32.55 -17.46 -8.65
C TRP A 368 -33.28 -17.22 -9.98
#